data_AF-A0A1G2BAA5-F1
#
_entry.id   AF-A0A1G2BAA5-F1
#
_cell.length_a   1.000
_cell.length_b   1.000
_cell.length_c   1.000
_cell.angle_alpha   90.00
_cell.angle_beta   90.00
_cell.angle_gamma   90.00
#
_symmetry.space_group_name_H-M   'P 1'
#
loop_
_entity.id
_entity.type
_entity.pdbx_description
1 polymer ?
#
loop_
_entity_poly.entity_id
_entity_poly.type
_entity_poly.pdbx_seq_one_letter_code
_entity_poly.pdbx_strand_id
1 'polypeptide(L)'
;MAELICHTLLTQVPELQSFLDEHCPDVFFINVNYMPGDRTAHYQDCCGLDVALEKASTGRPVILFSFLDEVYLTQTQPRFAALMGKKNVGFVRAPFLNQKVREMYDFFKAGLKVDDLLPQKLFELHRRDAEVARLKHGLSHAQKNSGQEMLQWLAQARAAGFMGTDHEVIADVEAWRRKDSGLFEGQVFQGVFVDWQGTLVQYQEAAPVLYSDIVSMACAEAGALGGRTIYICTGAADVAQVFKQSRELGLSWPVVSKNDVNGAILEVLFDNETPTKITYLYGITAQKFIQVSAGEVVR
;
A
#
# COMPACT_ATOMS: atom_id res chain seq x y z
N MET A 1 -16.66 8.97 -25.89
CA MET A 1 -16.35 9.81 -24.70
C MET A 1 -15.38 9.18 -23.70
N ALA A 2 -14.82 7.98 -23.95
CA ALA A 2 -13.67 7.44 -23.20
C ALA A 2 -12.30 7.83 -23.82
N GLU A 3 -12.31 8.57 -24.94
CA GLU A 3 -11.11 8.90 -25.74
C GLU A 3 -10.24 10.02 -25.15
N LEU A 4 -10.69 10.75 -24.13
CA LEU A 4 -9.99 11.95 -23.67
C LEU A 4 -9.00 11.74 -22.51
N ILE A 5 -8.82 10.50 -22.03
CA ILE A 5 -8.10 10.23 -20.77
C ILE A 5 -6.59 9.91 -20.99
N CYS A 6 -6.17 9.70 -22.25
CA CYS A 6 -4.77 9.48 -22.63
C CYS A 6 -4.01 10.76 -23.05
N HIS A 7 -4.67 11.91 -23.02
CA HIS A 7 -4.45 12.96 -24.03
C HIS A 7 -3.27 13.92 -23.82
N THR A 8 -2.48 13.86 -22.74
CA THR A 8 -1.44 14.89 -22.47
C THR A 8 0.00 14.42 -22.68
N LEU A 9 0.25 13.11 -22.83
CA LEU A 9 1.54 12.57 -23.28
C LEU A 9 1.44 11.77 -24.58
N LEU A 10 0.34 11.04 -24.81
CA LEU A 10 0.16 10.24 -26.04
C LEU A 10 -0.15 11.11 -27.27
N THR A 11 -0.65 12.34 -27.10
CA THR A 11 -0.74 13.31 -28.21
C THR A 11 0.60 13.88 -28.65
N GLN A 12 1.64 13.76 -27.81
CA GLN A 12 2.97 14.26 -28.13
C GLN A 12 3.88 13.16 -28.71
N VAL A 13 3.44 11.91 -28.73
CA VAL A 13 4.18 10.76 -29.28
C VAL A 13 3.24 9.84 -30.06
N PRO A 14 2.84 10.22 -31.29
CA PRO A 14 1.95 9.42 -32.15
C PRO A 14 2.41 7.97 -32.32
N GLU A 15 3.72 7.75 -32.33
CA GLU A 15 4.33 6.42 -32.48
C GLU A 15 4.01 5.49 -31.30
N LEU A 16 3.90 6.03 -30.08
CA LEU A 16 3.53 5.24 -28.90
C LEU A 16 2.05 4.87 -28.95
N GLN A 17 1.19 5.80 -29.40
CA GLN A 17 -0.24 5.51 -29.55
C GLN A 17 -0.46 4.41 -30.60
N SER A 18 0.16 4.52 -31.78
CA SER A 18 0.07 3.47 -32.81
C SER A 18 0.60 2.12 -32.32
N PHE A 19 1.70 2.11 -31.57
CA PHE A 19 2.22 0.89 -30.95
C PHE A 19 1.22 0.25 -29.97
N LEU A 20 0.60 1.05 -29.10
CA LEU A 20 -0.39 0.56 -28.14
C LEU A 20 -1.63 0.02 -28.85
N ASP A 21 -2.12 0.70 -29.89
CA ASP A 21 -3.28 0.26 -30.65
C ASP A 21 -3.02 -1.05 -31.41
N GLU A 22 -1.81 -1.23 -31.96
CA GLU A 22 -1.44 -2.43 -32.71
C GLU A 22 -1.14 -3.63 -31.79
N HIS A 23 -0.45 -3.41 -30.68
CA HIS A 23 0.11 -4.51 -29.88
C HIS A 23 -0.53 -4.68 -28.50
N CYS A 24 -1.20 -3.65 -27.96
CA CYS A 24 -1.80 -3.64 -26.62
C CYS A 24 -3.22 -3.04 -26.62
N PRO A 25 -4.14 -3.47 -27.52
CA PRO A 25 -5.35 -2.71 -27.89
C PRO A 25 -6.35 -2.46 -26.75
N ASP A 26 -6.29 -3.21 -25.65
CA ASP A 26 -7.18 -3.05 -24.50
C ASP A 26 -6.51 -2.54 -23.23
N VAL A 27 -5.26 -2.08 -23.31
CA VAL A 27 -4.53 -1.49 -22.16
C VAL A 27 -4.92 -0.04 -21.91
N PHE A 28 -5.02 0.34 -20.63
CA PHE A 28 -4.96 1.74 -20.23
C PHE A 28 -3.52 2.11 -19.90
N PHE A 29 -2.94 3.04 -20.64
CA PHE A 29 -1.56 3.51 -20.42
C PHE A 29 -1.57 4.88 -19.76
N ILE A 30 -1.25 4.96 -18.46
CA ILE A 30 -1.54 6.12 -17.60
C ILE A 30 -0.27 6.67 -16.96
N ASN A 31 -0.03 7.98 -17.10
CA ASN A 31 1.03 8.66 -16.34
C ASN A 31 0.58 8.85 -14.88
N VAL A 32 1.40 8.41 -13.93
CA VAL A 32 1.19 8.65 -12.50
C VAL A 32 1.06 10.15 -12.18
N ASN A 33 1.86 10.99 -12.85
CA ASN A 33 1.89 12.45 -12.65
C ASN A 33 0.94 13.21 -13.59
N TYR A 34 -0.09 12.55 -14.16
CA TYR A 34 -1.10 13.25 -14.94
C TYR A 34 -1.77 14.34 -14.08
N MET A 35 -2.04 15.50 -14.68
CA MET A 35 -2.87 16.57 -14.14
C MET A 35 -3.85 17.00 -15.23
N PRO A 36 -5.17 17.11 -14.97
CA PRO A 36 -6.09 17.63 -15.96
C PRO A 36 -5.80 19.13 -16.13
N GLY A 37 -6.01 19.68 -17.32
CA GLY A 37 -5.50 21.00 -17.75
C GLY A 37 -5.99 22.26 -17.02
N ASP A 38 -6.35 22.21 -15.73
CA ASP A 38 -6.68 23.39 -14.93
C ASP A 38 -5.64 23.62 -13.81
N ARG A 39 -4.83 24.67 -13.98
CA ARG A 39 -3.56 24.93 -13.26
C ARG A 39 -3.73 25.48 -11.83
N THR A 40 -4.73 25.02 -11.08
CA THR A 40 -4.97 25.49 -9.70
C THR A 40 -4.85 24.39 -8.64
N ALA A 41 -4.69 23.12 -9.03
CA ALA A 41 -4.51 22.03 -8.09
C ALA A 41 -3.03 21.86 -7.69
N HIS A 42 -2.77 21.79 -6.38
CA HIS A 42 -1.45 21.51 -5.84
C HIS A 42 -0.89 20.18 -6.39
N TYR A 43 0.42 20.12 -6.64
CA TYR A 43 1.17 18.92 -7.11
C TYR A 43 0.91 17.63 -6.31
N GLN A 44 0.25 17.71 -5.16
CA GLN A 44 -0.03 16.62 -4.23
C GLN A 44 -1.30 15.81 -4.59
N ASP A 45 -2.16 16.31 -5.48
CA ASP A 45 -3.31 15.56 -5.98
C ASP A 45 -2.98 14.90 -7.34
N CYS A 46 -2.29 13.75 -7.30
CA CYS A 46 -1.90 13.00 -8.50
C CYS A 46 -3.13 12.36 -9.18
N CYS A 47 -3.84 13.11 -10.03
CA CYS A 47 -5.10 12.66 -10.63
C CYS A 47 -4.95 11.42 -11.54
N GLY A 48 -3.74 11.13 -12.04
CA GLY A 48 -3.45 9.90 -12.79
C GLY A 48 -3.72 8.63 -11.99
N LEU A 49 -3.46 8.64 -10.68
CA LEU A 49 -3.72 7.49 -9.81
C LEU A 49 -5.21 7.28 -9.56
N ASP A 50 -6.01 8.35 -9.45
CA ASP A 50 -7.46 8.25 -9.29
C ASP A 50 -8.12 7.68 -10.56
N VAL A 51 -7.69 8.15 -11.73
CA VAL A 51 -8.10 7.58 -13.02
C VAL A 51 -7.71 6.11 -13.11
N ALA A 52 -6.48 5.76 -12.72
CA ALA A 52 -6.03 4.38 -12.73
C ALA A 52 -6.83 3.48 -11.79
N LEU A 53 -7.24 3.97 -10.61
CA LEU A 53 -8.11 3.22 -9.69
C LEU A 53 -9.47 2.92 -10.34
N GLU A 54 -10.08 3.90 -11.01
CA GLU A 54 -11.32 3.71 -11.76
C GLU A 54 -11.11 2.67 -12.88
N LYS A 55 -10.06 2.80 -13.68
CA LYS A 55 -9.81 1.89 -14.81
C LYS A 55 -9.45 0.47 -14.37
N ALA A 56 -8.65 0.32 -13.32
CA ALA A 56 -8.27 -0.97 -12.79
C ALA A 56 -9.49 -1.77 -12.29
N SER A 57 -10.54 -1.09 -11.81
CA SER A 57 -11.79 -1.74 -11.38
C SER A 57 -12.55 -2.45 -12.51
N THR A 58 -12.28 -2.08 -13.77
CA THR A 58 -12.88 -2.73 -14.95
C THR A 58 -12.26 -4.10 -15.26
N GLY A 59 -11.19 -4.49 -14.56
CA GLY A 59 -10.43 -5.73 -14.82
C GLY A 59 -9.52 -5.68 -16.05
N ARG A 60 -9.59 -4.61 -16.85
CA ARG A 60 -8.70 -4.41 -18.01
C ARG A 60 -7.26 -4.13 -17.59
N PRO A 61 -6.26 -4.49 -18.40
CA PRO A 61 -4.87 -4.16 -18.14
C PRO A 61 -4.65 -2.64 -17.97
N VAL A 62 -3.92 -2.25 -16.93
CA VAL A 62 -3.50 -0.88 -16.68
C VAL A 62 -1.98 -0.87 -16.52
N ILE A 63 -1.29 -0.11 -17.38
CA ILE A 63 0.14 0.13 -17.25
C ILE A 63 0.32 1.58 -16.81
N LEU A 64 0.84 1.72 -15.60
CA LEU A 64 1.28 2.98 -15.05
C LEU A 64 2.68 3.31 -15.57
N PHE A 65 2.97 4.59 -15.76
CA PHE A 65 4.33 5.02 -16.03
C PHE A 65 4.68 6.34 -15.32
N SER A 66 5.96 6.49 -15.00
CA SER A 66 6.51 7.69 -14.35
C SER A 66 8.03 7.73 -14.54
N PHE A 67 8.63 8.93 -14.42
CA PHE A 67 10.08 9.07 -14.32
C PHE A 67 10.62 8.67 -12.93
N LEU A 68 9.73 8.70 -11.92
CA LEU A 68 10.03 8.25 -10.56
C LEU A 68 10.14 6.73 -10.50
N ASP A 69 10.85 6.25 -9.48
CA ASP A 69 11.09 4.83 -9.27
C ASP A 69 9.88 4.12 -8.64
N GLU A 70 9.64 2.86 -9.00
CA GLU A 70 8.53 2.05 -8.50
C GLU A 70 8.59 1.87 -6.98
N VAL A 71 9.78 1.59 -6.44
CA VAL A 71 9.97 1.36 -5.00
C VAL A 71 9.65 2.63 -4.23
N TYR A 72 10.10 3.78 -4.76
CA TYR A 72 9.78 5.08 -4.19
C TYR A 72 8.27 5.37 -4.22
N LEU A 73 7.61 5.15 -5.35
CA LEU A 73 6.16 5.38 -5.49
C LEU A 73 5.35 4.46 -4.57
N THR A 74 5.69 3.17 -4.49
CA THR A 74 5.03 2.21 -3.60
C THR A 74 5.09 2.64 -2.14
N GLN A 75 6.20 3.22 -1.68
CA GLN A 75 6.29 3.66 -0.29
C GLN A 75 5.60 5.01 -0.03
N THR A 76 5.76 5.96 -0.96
CA THR A 76 5.33 7.36 -0.74
C THR A 76 3.90 7.64 -1.17
N GLN A 77 3.31 6.79 -2.01
CA GLN A 77 1.98 7.00 -2.58
C GLN A 77 1.07 5.79 -2.27
N PRO A 78 0.26 5.85 -1.20
CA PRO A 78 -0.62 4.74 -0.81
C PRO A 78 -1.55 4.27 -1.94
N ARG A 79 -2.04 5.18 -2.79
CA ARG A 79 -2.83 4.86 -3.98
C ARG A 79 -2.04 4.01 -4.99
N PHE A 80 -0.77 4.35 -5.23
CA PHE A 80 0.10 3.60 -6.13
C PHE A 80 0.36 2.20 -5.59
N ALA A 81 0.66 2.06 -4.29
CA ALA A 81 0.82 0.76 -3.65
C ALA A 81 -0.44 -0.11 -3.81
N ALA A 82 -1.62 0.44 -3.54
CA ALA A 82 -2.89 -0.27 -3.70
C ALA A 82 -3.15 -0.69 -5.15
N LEU A 83 -2.81 0.17 -6.11
CA LEU A 83 -2.87 -0.15 -7.53
C LEU A 83 -1.94 -1.30 -7.90
N MET A 84 -0.68 -1.24 -7.47
CA MET A 84 0.31 -2.29 -7.73
C MET A 84 -0.05 -3.62 -7.06
N GLY A 85 -0.91 -3.63 -6.04
CA GLY A 85 -1.48 -4.86 -5.49
C GLY A 85 -2.48 -5.57 -6.42
N LYS A 86 -3.01 -4.90 -7.45
CA LYS A 86 -3.98 -5.52 -8.38
C LYS A 86 -3.29 -6.34 -9.46
N LYS A 87 -3.83 -7.51 -9.79
CA LYS A 87 -3.30 -8.44 -10.80
C LYS A 87 -3.23 -7.87 -12.22
N ASN A 88 -4.11 -6.92 -12.54
CA ASN A 88 -4.21 -6.30 -13.87
C ASN A 88 -3.48 -4.96 -13.97
N VAL A 89 -2.68 -4.59 -12.96
CA VAL A 89 -1.94 -3.33 -12.94
C VAL A 89 -0.44 -3.61 -12.92
N GLY A 90 0.34 -2.80 -13.62
CA GLY A 90 1.80 -2.84 -13.54
C GLY A 90 2.40 -1.49 -13.88
N PHE A 91 3.72 -1.43 -13.85
CA PHE A 91 4.45 -0.18 -13.92
C PHE A 91 5.64 -0.27 -14.87
N VAL A 92 5.87 0.79 -15.64
CA VAL A 92 7.10 0.98 -16.43
C VAL A 92 7.72 2.33 -16.10
N ARG A 93 9.00 2.32 -15.72
CA ARG A 93 9.75 3.56 -15.46
C ARG A 93 10.18 4.22 -16.77
N ALA A 94 9.91 5.51 -16.91
CA ALA A 94 10.40 6.34 -18.01
C ALA A 94 11.85 6.80 -17.78
N PRO A 95 12.68 6.88 -18.84
CA PRO A 95 12.39 6.43 -20.20
C PRO A 95 12.33 4.89 -20.31
N PHE A 96 11.43 4.39 -21.15
CA PHE A 96 11.25 2.95 -21.40
C PHE A 96 11.29 2.63 -22.90
N LEU A 97 11.53 1.37 -23.22
CA LEU A 97 11.36 0.82 -24.56
C LEU A 97 9.94 0.30 -24.73
N ASN A 98 9.35 0.45 -25.91
CA ASN A 98 8.03 -0.11 -26.24
C ASN A 98 7.96 -1.62 -25.96
N GLN A 99 9.06 -2.35 -26.14
CA GLN A 99 9.17 -3.76 -25.79
C GLN A 99 8.79 -4.04 -24.33
N LYS A 100 9.21 -3.20 -23.38
CA LYS A 100 8.86 -3.37 -21.95
C LYS A 100 7.35 -3.24 -21.70
N VAL A 101 6.69 -2.36 -22.44
CA VAL A 101 5.23 -2.19 -22.37
C VAL A 101 4.52 -3.45 -22.85
N ARG A 102 4.99 -4.02 -23.97
CA ARG A 102 4.47 -5.28 -24.50
C ARG A 102 4.73 -6.46 -23.58
N GLU A 103 5.92 -6.60 -23.02
CA GLU A 103 6.25 -7.65 -22.05
C GLU A 103 5.32 -7.61 -20.84
N MET A 104 5.05 -6.41 -20.31
CA MET A 104 4.10 -6.21 -19.21
C MET A 104 2.65 -6.57 -19.63
N TYR A 105 2.25 -6.18 -20.83
CA TYR A 105 0.94 -6.53 -21.36
C TYR A 105 0.76 -8.05 -21.53
N ASP A 106 1.74 -8.73 -22.12
CA ASP A 106 1.76 -10.18 -22.31
C ASP A 106 1.74 -10.90 -20.94
N PHE A 107 2.43 -10.35 -19.93
CA PHE A 107 2.40 -10.83 -18.55
C PHE A 107 0.98 -10.79 -17.94
N PHE A 108 0.21 -9.72 -18.19
CA PHE A 108 -1.19 -9.66 -17.75
C PHE A 108 -2.08 -10.66 -18.49
N LYS A 109 -1.90 -10.79 -19.82
CA LYS A 109 -2.69 -11.74 -20.62
C LYS A 109 -2.42 -13.19 -20.23
N ALA A 110 -1.20 -13.50 -19.82
CA ALA A 110 -0.83 -14.79 -19.28
C ALA A 110 -1.39 -15.06 -17.88
N GLY A 111 -1.96 -14.04 -17.20
CA GLY A 111 -2.57 -14.20 -15.88
C GLY A 111 -1.57 -14.57 -14.77
N LEU A 112 -0.30 -14.21 -14.96
CA LEU A 112 0.79 -14.63 -14.08
C LEU A 112 0.85 -13.84 -12.76
N LYS A 113 0.24 -12.65 -12.73
CA LYS A 113 0.15 -11.84 -11.52
C LYS A 113 -1.03 -12.28 -10.66
N VAL A 114 -0.80 -12.47 -9.37
CA VAL A 114 -1.84 -12.71 -8.36
C VAL A 114 -2.14 -11.39 -7.64
N ASP A 115 -3.38 -11.21 -7.19
CA ASP A 115 -3.76 -10.06 -6.38
C ASP A 115 -3.04 -10.10 -5.03
N ASP A 116 -2.41 -8.98 -4.68
CA ASP A 116 -1.89 -8.68 -3.36
C ASP A 116 -2.89 -7.74 -2.65
N LEU A 117 -3.62 -8.32 -1.68
CA LEU A 117 -4.71 -7.62 -0.99
C LEU A 117 -4.21 -6.69 0.11
N LEU A 118 -2.99 -6.90 0.62
CA LEU A 118 -2.46 -6.13 1.74
C LEU A 118 -2.38 -4.62 1.44
N PRO A 119 -1.69 -4.16 0.37
CA PRO A 119 -1.61 -2.72 0.08
C PRO A 119 -2.98 -2.10 -0.23
N GLN A 120 -3.92 -2.89 -0.76
CA GLN A 120 -5.30 -2.43 -0.99
C GLN A 120 -6.03 -2.18 0.34
N LYS A 121 -5.90 -3.09 1.31
CA LYS A 121 -6.50 -2.95 2.64
C LYS A 121 -5.83 -1.85 3.47
N LEU A 122 -4.52 -1.69 3.38
CA LEU A 122 -3.81 -0.58 4.02
C LEU A 122 -4.26 0.77 3.47
N PHE A 123 -4.51 0.88 2.16
CA PHE A 123 -5.07 2.09 1.57
C PHE A 123 -6.49 2.37 2.08
N GLU A 124 -7.36 1.36 2.18
CA GLU A 124 -8.69 1.50 2.78
C GLU A 124 -8.62 1.99 4.23
N LEU A 125 -7.71 1.41 5.04
CA LEU A 125 -7.46 1.83 6.42
C LEU A 125 -7.04 3.30 6.49
N HIS A 126 -5.98 3.68 5.77
CA HIS A 126 -5.47 5.05 5.80
C HIS A 126 -6.48 6.08 5.30
N ARG A 127 -7.32 5.71 4.33
CA ARG A 127 -8.42 6.57 3.88
C ARG A 127 -9.45 6.79 4.99
N ARG A 128 -9.82 5.72 5.70
CA ARG A 128 -10.73 5.79 6.85
C ARG A 128 -10.14 6.62 7.99
N ASP A 129 -8.87 6.42 8.32
CA ASP A 129 -8.14 7.23 9.29
C ASP A 129 -8.18 8.72 8.96
N ALA A 130 -7.88 9.08 7.71
CA ALA A 130 -7.91 10.46 7.25
C ALA A 130 -9.33 11.06 7.29
N GLU A 131 -10.35 10.25 7.02
CA GLU A 131 -11.75 10.65 7.17
C GLU A 131 -12.13 10.89 8.64
N VAL A 132 -11.79 9.97 9.54
CA VAL A 132 -12.04 10.14 10.98
C VAL A 132 -11.27 11.34 11.54
N ALA A 133 -10.01 11.55 11.12
CA ALA A 133 -9.24 12.71 11.55
C ALA A 133 -9.90 14.04 11.12
N ARG A 134 -10.46 14.10 9.91
CA ARG A 134 -11.24 15.25 9.44
C ARG A 134 -12.51 15.45 10.28
N LEU A 135 -13.23 14.38 10.60
CA LEU A 135 -14.40 14.44 11.48
C LEU A 135 -14.04 14.94 12.87
N LYS A 136 -12.99 14.40 13.50
CA LYS A 136 -12.49 14.86 14.80
C LYS A 136 -12.13 16.34 14.80
N HIS A 137 -11.42 16.81 13.77
CA HIS A 137 -11.07 18.22 13.63
C HIS A 137 -12.30 19.12 13.45
N GLY A 138 -13.26 18.69 12.62
CA GLY A 138 -14.50 19.43 12.35
C GLY A 138 -15.51 19.47 13.51
N LEU A 139 -15.45 18.50 14.43
CA LEU A 139 -16.43 18.37 15.52
C LEU A 139 -16.47 19.60 16.42
N SER A 140 -15.30 20.11 16.81
CA SER A 140 -15.21 21.27 17.71
C SER A 140 -15.81 22.55 17.10
N HIS A 141 -15.78 22.68 15.77
CA HIS A 141 -16.40 23.79 15.05
C HIS A 141 -17.92 23.61 14.98
N ALA A 142 -18.36 22.41 14.59
CA ALA A 142 -19.78 22.07 14.50
C ALA A 142 -20.52 22.23 15.85
N GLN A 143 -19.86 21.90 16.97
CA GLN A 143 -20.42 22.10 18.31
C GLN A 143 -20.59 23.57 18.70
N LYS A 144 -19.80 24.49 18.13
CA LYS A 144 -19.83 25.93 18.46
C LYS A 144 -20.82 26.71 17.60
N ASN A 145 -21.07 26.26 16.36
CA ASN A 145 -21.75 27.04 15.34
C ASN A 145 -23.07 26.40 14.90
N SER A 146 -24.15 26.66 15.63
CA SER A 146 -25.55 26.41 15.22
C SER A 146 -25.94 24.96 14.87
N GLY A 147 -27.25 24.66 14.86
CA GLY A 147 -27.75 23.31 14.57
C GLY A 147 -27.44 22.81 13.14
N GLN A 148 -27.27 23.71 12.17
CA GLN A 148 -27.10 23.32 10.77
C GLN A 148 -25.72 22.73 10.48
N GLU A 149 -24.64 23.27 11.04
CA GLU A 149 -23.30 22.70 10.87
C GLU A 149 -23.18 21.35 11.58
N MET A 150 -23.83 21.20 12.74
CA MET A 150 -23.89 19.92 13.44
C MET A 150 -24.62 18.85 12.61
N LEU A 151 -25.73 19.20 11.95
CA LEU A 151 -26.44 18.29 11.05
C LEU A 151 -25.56 17.86 9.86
N GLN A 152 -24.78 18.79 9.29
CA GLN A 152 -23.84 18.47 8.22
C GLN A 152 -22.71 17.55 8.70
N TRP A 153 -22.16 17.83 9.87
CA TRP A 153 -21.12 17.01 10.48
C TRP A 153 -21.61 15.59 10.76
N LEU A 154 -22.82 15.45 11.33
CA LEU A 154 -23.46 14.16 11.58
C LEU A 154 -23.74 13.40 10.28
N ALA A 155 -24.16 14.09 9.22
CA ALA A 155 -24.34 13.48 7.91
C ALA A 155 -23.02 12.93 7.33
N GLN A 156 -21.91 13.67 7.49
CA GLN A 156 -20.58 13.21 7.09
C GLN A 156 -20.11 12.00 7.92
N ALA A 157 -20.29 12.03 9.25
CA ALA A 157 -19.93 10.92 10.12
C ALA A 157 -20.73 9.64 9.78
N ARG A 158 -22.04 9.78 9.50
CA ARG A 158 -22.87 8.65 9.06
C ARG A 158 -22.47 8.12 7.69
N ALA A 159 -22.11 9.00 6.75
CA ALA A 159 -21.58 8.59 5.45
C ALA A 159 -20.24 7.83 5.58
N ALA A 160 -19.45 8.15 6.61
CA ALA A 160 -18.22 7.44 6.98
C ALA A 160 -18.47 6.11 7.73
N GLY A 161 -19.73 5.73 7.96
CA GLY A 161 -20.14 4.46 8.55
C GLY A 161 -20.32 4.46 10.07
N PHE A 162 -20.34 5.63 10.73
CA PHE A 162 -20.71 5.73 12.14
C PHE A 162 -22.24 5.66 12.29
N MET A 163 -22.73 4.75 13.12
CA MET A 163 -24.15 4.43 13.25
C MET A 163 -24.66 4.77 14.65
N GLY A 164 -25.99 4.91 14.80
CA GLY A 164 -26.63 5.19 16.07
C GLY A 164 -27.19 6.61 16.20
N THR A 165 -27.54 6.96 17.43
CA THR A 165 -27.97 8.29 17.83
C THR A 165 -26.86 9.32 17.65
N ASP A 166 -27.22 10.60 17.61
CA ASP A 166 -26.22 11.68 17.46
C ASP A 166 -25.14 11.61 18.55
N HIS A 167 -25.53 11.30 19.81
CA HIS A 167 -24.59 11.14 20.92
C HIS A 167 -23.64 9.95 20.74
N GLU A 168 -24.15 8.82 20.27
CA GLU A 168 -23.32 7.63 19.99
C GLU A 168 -22.33 7.91 18.86
N VAL A 169 -22.78 8.55 17.77
CA VAL A 169 -21.90 8.92 16.65
C VAL A 169 -20.77 9.85 17.09
N ILE A 170 -21.06 10.85 17.92
CA ILE A 170 -20.03 11.77 18.46
C ILE A 170 -19.03 10.98 19.31
N ALA A 171 -19.52 10.19 20.27
CA ALA A 171 -18.69 9.42 21.17
C ALA A 171 -17.80 8.42 20.42
N ASP A 172 -18.36 7.73 19.42
CA ASP A 172 -17.64 6.76 18.60
C ASP A 172 -16.56 7.45 17.76
N VAL A 173 -16.86 8.59 17.13
CA VAL A 173 -15.85 9.36 16.39
C VAL A 173 -14.73 9.79 17.31
N GLU A 174 -15.02 10.35 18.48
CA GLU A 174 -14.00 10.80 19.46
C GLU A 174 -13.14 9.63 19.96
N ALA A 175 -13.78 8.52 20.32
CA ALA A 175 -13.15 7.34 20.88
C ALA A 175 -12.42 6.48 19.84
N TRP A 176 -12.71 6.65 18.55
CA TRP A 176 -12.19 5.82 17.46
C TRP A 176 -10.67 5.70 17.51
N ARG A 177 -10.18 4.45 17.46
CA ARG A 177 -8.77 4.11 17.25
C ARG A 177 -8.62 3.20 16.03
N ARG A 178 -7.46 3.29 15.37
CA ARG A 178 -7.11 2.49 14.18
C ARG A 178 -7.32 0.98 14.38
N LYS A 179 -6.93 0.48 15.56
CA LYS A 179 -7.08 -0.93 15.94
C LYS A 179 -8.55 -1.40 16.02
N ASP A 180 -9.50 -0.47 16.18
CA ASP A 180 -10.93 -0.79 16.28
C ASP A 180 -11.59 -0.84 14.89
N SER A 181 -10.81 -0.74 13.80
CA SER A 181 -11.33 -0.77 12.43
C SER A 181 -11.94 -2.11 12.02
N GLY A 182 -11.52 -3.22 12.64
CA GLY A 182 -11.89 -4.58 12.27
C GLY A 182 -11.50 -5.00 10.85
N LEU A 183 -10.79 -4.15 10.10
CA LEU A 183 -10.60 -4.31 8.65
C LEU A 183 -9.75 -5.53 8.29
N PHE A 184 -8.91 -5.99 9.20
CA PHE A 184 -7.95 -7.08 8.99
C PHE A 184 -8.31 -8.34 9.79
N GLU A 185 -9.34 -8.28 10.65
CA GLU A 185 -9.67 -9.35 11.59
C GLU A 185 -9.99 -10.66 10.85
N GLY A 186 -9.22 -11.70 11.16
CA GLY A 186 -9.39 -13.05 10.60
C GLY A 186 -9.02 -13.20 9.12
N GLN A 187 -8.50 -12.14 8.47
CA GLN A 187 -8.09 -12.20 7.06
C GLN A 187 -6.67 -12.72 6.92
N VAL A 188 -6.47 -13.61 5.94
CA VAL A 188 -5.15 -14.14 5.58
C VAL A 188 -4.51 -13.26 4.52
N PHE A 189 -3.34 -12.71 4.81
CA PHE A 189 -2.53 -11.96 3.87
C PHE A 189 -1.34 -12.79 3.39
N GLN A 190 -1.28 -12.99 2.07
CA GLN A 190 -0.22 -13.74 1.41
C GLN A 190 1.06 -12.92 1.32
N GLY A 191 2.21 -13.55 1.54
CA GLY A 191 3.48 -12.87 1.66
C GLY A 191 4.41 -13.47 2.69
N VAL A 192 5.68 -13.09 2.59
CA VAL A 192 6.68 -13.34 3.63
C VAL A 192 6.88 -12.05 4.40
N PHE A 193 6.61 -12.07 5.70
CA PHE A 193 6.71 -10.92 6.58
C PHE A 193 7.93 -11.10 7.46
N VAL A 194 8.84 -10.14 7.44
CA VAL A 194 10.07 -10.20 8.21
C VAL A 194 10.10 -9.02 9.16
N ASP A 195 10.14 -9.29 10.46
CA ASP A 195 10.31 -8.24 11.44
C ASP A 195 11.62 -7.46 11.21
N TRP A 196 11.60 -6.16 11.49
CA TRP A 196 12.78 -5.32 11.33
C TRP A 196 13.81 -5.53 12.44
N GLN A 197 13.48 -5.09 13.66
CA GLN A 197 14.47 -4.89 14.73
C GLN A 197 14.69 -6.17 15.53
N GLY A 198 15.92 -6.67 15.52
CA GLY A 198 16.28 -7.91 16.21
C GLY A 198 16.04 -9.16 15.37
N THR A 199 15.34 -9.03 14.23
CA THR A 199 15.08 -10.11 13.28
C THR A 199 15.82 -9.92 11.97
N LEU A 200 15.57 -8.83 11.23
CA LEU A 200 16.26 -8.54 9.96
C LEU A 200 17.55 -7.74 10.18
N VAL A 201 17.55 -6.84 11.18
CA VAL A 201 18.71 -6.02 11.51
C VAL A 201 19.05 -6.04 13.00
N GLN A 202 20.34 -5.85 13.29
CA GLN A 202 20.85 -5.51 14.62
C GLN A 202 21.45 -4.12 14.60
N TYR A 203 21.19 -3.31 15.63
CA TYR A 203 21.84 -2.01 15.75
C TYR A 203 23.20 -2.17 16.42
N GLN A 204 24.26 -1.82 15.71
CA GLN A 204 25.62 -1.70 16.23
C GLN A 204 26.02 -0.22 16.15
N GLU A 205 26.38 0.39 17.28
CA GLU A 205 26.79 1.81 17.33
C GLU A 205 25.82 2.77 16.61
N ALA A 206 24.50 2.53 16.74
CA ALA A 206 23.40 3.25 16.10
C ALA A 206 23.23 3.05 14.58
N ALA A 207 24.06 2.24 13.91
CA ALA A 207 23.86 1.81 12.54
C ALA A 207 23.18 0.44 12.47
N PRO A 208 22.15 0.24 11.63
CA PRO A 208 21.57 -1.08 11.42
C PRO A 208 22.52 -1.95 10.59
N VAL A 209 22.76 -3.17 11.05
CA VAL A 209 23.53 -4.21 10.36
C VAL A 209 22.58 -5.33 9.96
N LEU A 210 22.60 -5.70 8.68
CA LEU A 210 21.69 -6.68 8.09
C LEU A 210 22.13 -8.12 8.37
N TYR A 211 21.20 -8.97 8.80
CA TYR A 211 21.41 -10.41 8.89
C TYR A 211 21.17 -11.08 7.53
N SER A 212 22.25 -11.37 6.79
CA SER A 212 22.19 -11.88 5.41
C SER A 212 21.58 -13.28 5.28
N ASP A 213 21.72 -14.09 6.32
CA ASP A 213 21.08 -15.40 6.47
C ASP A 213 19.55 -15.28 6.52
N ILE A 214 19.02 -14.31 7.29
CA ILE A 214 17.58 -14.04 7.33
C ILE A 214 17.06 -13.55 5.99
N VAL A 215 17.82 -12.71 5.28
CA VAL A 215 17.48 -12.30 3.91
C VAL A 215 17.38 -13.51 2.99
N SER A 216 18.37 -14.41 3.05
CA SER A 216 18.40 -15.62 2.23
C SER A 216 17.24 -16.56 2.54
N MET A 217 16.89 -16.74 3.81
CA MET A 217 15.75 -17.54 4.25
C MET A 217 14.42 -16.95 3.77
N ALA A 218 14.22 -15.64 3.93
CA ALA A 218 13.01 -14.96 3.46
C ALA A 218 12.84 -15.07 1.94
N CYS A 219 13.93 -14.90 1.17
CA CYS A 219 13.93 -15.10 -0.28
C CYS A 219 13.60 -16.55 -0.68
N ALA A 220 14.13 -17.55 0.05
CA ALA A 220 13.84 -18.95 -0.20
C ALA A 220 12.36 -19.28 0.06
N GLU A 221 11.79 -18.79 1.16
CA GLU A 221 10.37 -18.95 1.48
C GLU A 221 9.48 -18.28 0.42
N ALA A 222 9.81 -17.04 0.02
CA ALA A 222 9.08 -16.33 -1.02
C ALA A 222 9.11 -17.07 -2.36
N GLY A 223 10.27 -17.61 -2.73
CA GLY A 223 10.44 -18.44 -3.94
C GLY A 223 9.63 -19.73 -3.88
N ALA A 224 9.63 -20.43 -2.74
CA ALA A 224 8.84 -21.64 -2.53
C ALA A 224 7.32 -21.40 -2.60
N LEU A 225 6.88 -20.19 -2.30
CA LEU A 225 5.47 -19.77 -2.37
C LEU A 225 5.08 -19.16 -3.73
N GLY A 226 5.90 -19.37 -4.78
CA GLY A 226 5.62 -18.89 -6.13
C GLY A 226 6.03 -17.44 -6.36
N GLY A 227 7.04 -16.96 -5.66
CA GLY A 227 7.55 -15.59 -5.79
C GLY A 227 6.70 -14.56 -5.03
N ARG A 228 6.23 -14.90 -3.83
CA ARG A 228 5.45 -13.96 -3.00
C ARG A 228 6.25 -12.71 -2.63
N THR A 229 5.53 -11.61 -2.44
CA THR A 229 6.12 -10.37 -1.92
C THR A 229 6.72 -10.60 -0.55
N ILE A 230 7.91 -10.05 -0.32
CA ILE A 230 8.54 -9.98 1.00
C ILE A 230 8.29 -8.58 1.57
N TYR A 231 7.78 -8.52 2.79
CA TYR A 231 7.44 -7.32 3.53
C TYR A 231 8.36 -7.15 4.74
N ILE A 232 8.86 -5.94 4.95
CA ILE A 232 9.44 -5.57 6.24
C ILE A 232 8.28 -5.17 7.16
N CYS A 233 8.11 -5.88 8.27
CA CYS A 233 7.06 -5.64 9.24
C CYS A 233 7.65 -4.99 10.49
N THR A 234 7.23 -3.79 10.87
CA THR A 234 7.87 -3.06 11.98
C THR A 234 6.89 -2.62 13.05
N GLY A 235 7.29 -2.74 14.31
CA GLY A 235 6.59 -2.11 15.44
C GLY A 235 6.94 -0.64 15.64
N ALA A 236 7.89 -0.09 14.87
CA ALA A 236 8.35 1.28 15.00
C ALA A 236 7.26 2.31 14.67
N ALA A 237 7.26 3.42 15.39
CA ALA A 237 6.36 4.53 15.12
C ALA A 237 6.69 5.25 13.79
N ASP A 238 7.97 5.29 13.41
CA ASP A 238 8.44 5.93 12.17
C ASP A 238 8.77 4.89 11.09
N VAL A 239 7.74 4.51 10.32
CA VAL A 239 7.87 3.61 9.16
C VAL A 239 8.75 4.21 8.06
N ALA A 240 8.75 5.54 7.91
CA ALA A 240 9.55 6.21 6.89
C ALA A 240 11.06 6.10 7.18
N GLN A 241 11.45 6.17 8.45
CA GLN A 241 12.82 5.92 8.88
C GLN A 241 13.25 4.49 8.57
N VAL A 242 12.42 3.48 8.87
CA VAL A 242 12.73 2.07 8.56
C VAL A 242 12.88 1.86 7.06
N PHE A 243 12.01 2.47 6.25
CA PHE A 243 12.15 2.43 4.80
C PHE A 243 13.47 3.05 4.33
N LYS A 244 13.85 4.23 4.84
CA LYS A 244 15.12 4.84 4.47
C LYS A 244 16.31 3.92 4.80
N GLN A 245 16.32 3.35 6.00
CA GLN A 245 17.37 2.43 6.45
C GLN A 245 17.43 1.15 5.61
N SER A 246 16.26 0.56 5.26
CA SER A 246 16.22 -0.65 4.44
C SER A 246 16.77 -0.40 3.02
N ARG A 247 16.54 0.79 2.45
CA ARG A 247 17.12 1.20 1.17
C ARG A 247 18.62 1.38 1.24
N GLU A 248 19.14 2.00 2.29
CA GLU A 248 20.58 2.14 2.54
C GLU A 248 21.29 0.78 2.64
N LEU A 249 20.57 -0.25 3.12
CA LEU A 249 21.01 -1.64 3.17
C LEU A 249 20.72 -2.45 1.89
N GLY A 250 20.21 -1.83 0.84
CA GLY A 250 19.99 -2.45 -0.47
C GLY A 250 18.70 -3.27 -0.61
N LEU A 251 17.78 -3.23 0.36
CA LEU A 251 16.50 -3.94 0.30
C LEU A 251 15.45 -3.13 -0.46
N SER A 252 14.62 -3.80 -1.27
CA SER A 252 13.49 -3.18 -2.01
C SER A 252 12.12 -3.63 -1.50
N TRP A 253 12.07 -4.27 -0.34
CA TRP A 253 10.86 -4.82 0.26
C TRP A 253 9.96 -3.70 0.80
N PRO A 254 8.65 -3.72 0.53
CA PRO A 254 7.72 -2.75 1.11
C PRO A 254 7.73 -2.82 2.64
N VAL A 255 7.57 -1.67 3.29
CA VAL A 255 7.54 -1.59 4.76
C VAL A 255 6.11 -1.38 5.24
N VAL A 256 5.67 -2.23 6.17
CA VAL A 256 4.36 -2.18 6.81
C VAL A 256 4.49 -2.12 8.34
N SER A 257 3.57 -1.43 8.99
CA SER A 257 3.52 -1.37 10.45
C SER A 257 2.73 -2.54 11.02
N LYS A 258 3.25 -3.19 12.07
CA LYS A 258 2.53 -4.21 12.85
C LYS A 258 1.21 -3.66 13.43
N ASN A 259 1.15 -2.36 13.70
CA ASN A 259 -0.07 -1.72 14.21
C ASN A 259 -1.15 -1.58 13.13
N ASP A 260 -0.78 -1.51 11.85
CA ASP A 260 -1.72 -1.33 10.75
C ASP A 260 -2.36 -2.65 10.32
N VAL A 261 -1.67 -3.77 10.57
CA VAL A 261 -2.15 -5.13 10.28
C VAL A 261 -2.72 -5.82 11.53
N ASN A 262 -3.21 -5.06 12.49
CA ASN A 262 -3.78 -5.60 13.72
C ASN A 262 -4.97 -6.55 13.42
N GLY A 263 -4.95 -7.75 14.01
CA GLY A 263 -5.99 -8.76 13.79
C GLY A 263 -5.78 -9.65 12.55
N ALA A 264 -4.74 -9.40 11.75
CA ALA A 264 -4.42 -10.16 10.55
C ALA A 264 -3.84 -11.55 10.85
N ILE A 265 -4.02 -12.46 9.88
CA ILE A 265 -3.29 -13.73 9.78
C ILE A 265 -2.27 -13.58 8.64
N LEU A 266 -0.98 -13.71 8.93
CA LEU A 266 0.08 -13.62 7.93
C LEU A 266 0.45 -15.02 7.41
N GLU A 267 0.76 -15.15 6.12
CA GLU A 267 1.14 -16.46 5.54
C GLU A 267 2.45 -17.00 6.15
N VAL A 268 3.53 -16.22 6.10
CA VAL A 268 4.79 -16.52 6.81
C VAL A 268 5.26 -15.30 7.60
N LEU A 269 5.57 -15.46 8.89
CA LEU A 269 6.16 -14.40 9.72
C LEU A 269 7.50 -14.85 10.31
N PHE A 270 8.55 -14.07 10.06
CA PHE A 270 9.83 -14.13 10.74
C PHE A 270 9.85 -13.08 11.84
N ASP A 271 10.13 -13.48 13.07
CA ASP A 271 10.21 -12.57 14.20
C ASP A 271 11.10 -13.16 15.29
N ASN A 272 11.84 -12.31 16.00
CA ASN A 272 12.64 -12.72 17.14
C ASN A 272 11.82 -12.89 18.42
N GLU A 273 10.63 -12.29 18.47
CA GLU A 273 9.65 -12.51 19.52
C GLU A 273 8.87 -13.80 19.32
N THR A 274 8.30 -14.31 20.42
CA THR A 274 7.44 -15.51 20.34
C THR A 274 6.10 -15.21 19.67
N PRO A 275 5.46 -16.21 19.02
CA PRO A 275 4.13 -16.05 18.44
C PRO A 275 3.10 -15.52 19.45
N THR A 276 3.11 -16.04 20.67
CA THR A 276 2.19 -15.63 21.75
C THR A 276 2.33 -14.15 22.08
N LYS A 277 3.56 -13.62 22.11
CA LYS A 277 3.80 -12.20 22.38
C LYS A 277 3.37 -11.32 21.20
N ILE A 278 3.62 -11.74 19.97
CA ILE A 278 3.16 -11.02 18.77
C ILE A 278 1.63 -10.93 18.73
N THR A 279 0.94 -12.03 19.00
CA THR A 279 -0.53 -12.05 19.08
C THR A 279 -1.05 -11.16 20.21
N TYR A 280 -0.41 -11.19 21.38
CA TYR A 280 -0.81 -10.34 22.50
C TYR A 280 -0.65 -8.84 22.19
N LEU A 281 0.48 -8.44 21.61
CA LEU A 281 0.79 -7.03 21.37
C LEU A 281 0.03 -6.45 20.17
N TYR A 282 -0.11 -7.22 19.10
CA TYR A 282 -0.57 -6.72 17.81
C TYR A 282 -1.83 -7.44 17.29
N GLY A 283 -2.34 -8.45 17.98
CA GLY A 283 -3.45 -9.26 17.46
C GLY A 283 -3.09 -10.04 16.20
N ILE A 284 -1.80 -10.14 15.85
CA ILE A 284 -1.33 -10.81 14.63
C ILE A 284 -1.12 -12.29 14.92
N THR A 285 -1.56 -13.13 13.99
CA THR A 285 -1.19 -14.56 13.94
C THR A 285 -0.50 -14.88 12.62
N ALA A 286 0.11 -16.05 12.50
CA ALA A 286 0.72 -16.50 11.25
C ALA A 286 0.39 -17.98 10.97
N GLN A 287 0.24 -18.33 9.70
CA GLN A 287 0.07 -19.73 9.29
C GLN A 287 1.38 -20.51 9.48
N LYS A 288 2.51 -19.89 9.14
CA LYS A 288 3.85 -20.36 9.48
C LYS A 288 4.60 -19.26 10.23
N PHE A 289 5.11 -19.58 11.41
CA PHE A 289 5.93 -18.67 12.20
C PHE A 289 7.35 -19.22 12.29
N ILE A 290 8.33 -18.40 11.90
CA ILE A 290 9.75 -18.71 11.97
C ILE A 290 10.35 -17.82 13.05
N GLN A 291 10.55 -18.39 14.23
CA GLN A 291 11.18 -17.66 15.32
C GLN A 291 12.68 -17.54 15.05
N VAL A 292 13.19 -16.32 15.03
CA VAL A 292 14.61 -16.02 14.80
C VAL A 292 15.30 -15.79 16.14
N SER A 293 16.26 -16.63 16.48
CA SER A 293 17.14 -16.36 17.62
C SER A 293 18.18 -15.34 17.15
N ALA A 294 18.13 -14.11 17.66
CA ALA A 294 19.15 -13.12 17.36
C ALA A 294 20.51 -13.64 17.85
N GLY A 295 21.31 -14.19 16.94
CA GLY A 295 22.72 -14.52 17.12
C GLY A 295 23.08 -15.11 18.49
N GLU A 296 22.60 -16.32 18.83
CA GLU A 296 23.44 -17.17 19.66
C GLU A 296 24.64 -17.56 18.80
N VAL A 297 25.75 -16.84 18.98
CA VAL A 297 27.06 -17.38 18.63
C VAL A 297 27.23 -18.61 19.51
N VAL A 298 26.87 -19.78 18.98
CA VAL A 298 27.32 -21.06 19.52
C VAL A 298 28.84 -21.03 19.41
N ARG A 299 29.51 -20.69 20.51
CA ARG A 299 30.95 -20.88 20.67
C ARG A 299 31.26 -22.35 20.90
#